data_AF-A0A1B2RVA0-F1
#
_entry.id   AF-A0A1B2RVA0-F1
#
_cell.length_a   1.000
_cell.length_b   1.000
_cell.length_c   1.000
_cell.angle_alpha   90.00
_cell.angle_beta   90.00
_cell.angle_gamma   90.00
#
_symmetry.space_group_name_H-M   'P 1'
#
loop_
_entity.id
_entity.type
_entity.pdbx_description
1 polymer ?
#
loop_
_entity_poly.entity_id
_entity_poly.type
_entity_poly.pdbx_seq_one_letter_code
_entity_poly.pdbx_strand_id
1 'polypeptide(L)'
;LHVDDQMSIIQYSWMGLMVFAMGWRSFTNVNSRMLYFAPDLVFNEYRMHKSRMYSQCVRMRHLSQEFGWLQITPQEFLCMKALLFFSIIPVDGLKNQKLFDELRMNYIKELDRIIACKRKNPTSCSRRFYQLTKVLDSV
;
A
#
# COMPACT_ATOMS: atom_id res chain seq x y z
N LEU A 1 -6.22 -17.80 10.33
CA LEU A 1 -5.90 -18.33 8.97
C LEU A 1 -5.11 -19.61 9.11
N HIS A 2 -5.33 -20.59 8.24
CA HIS A 2 -4.48 -21.78 8.18
C HIS A 2 -3.03 -21.36 7.85
N VAL A 3 -2.02 -22.09 8.33
CA VAL A 3 -0.61 -21.72 8.10
C VAL A 3 -0.29 -21.63 6.61
N ASP A 4 -0.76 -22.58 5.81
CA ASP A 4 -0.60 -22.56 4.35
C ASP A 4 -1.27 -21.34 3.70
N ASP A 5 -2.43 -20.89 4.20
CA ASP A 5 -3.08 -19.67 3.71
C ASP A 5 -2.22 -18.45 4.04
N GLN A 6 -1.65 -18.38 5.26
CA GLN A 6 -0.76 -17.29 5.66
C GLN A 6 0.47 -17.24 4.74
N MET A 7 1.10 -18.39 4.48
CA MET A 7 2.26 -18.47 3.58
C MET A 7 1.91 -18.06 2.16
N SER A 8 0.75 -18.51 1.66
CA SER A 8 0.26 -18.14 0.32
C SER A 8 0.08 -16.62 0.23
N ILE A 9 -0.66 -16.02 1.16
CA ILE A 9 -0.90 -14.58 1.19
C ILE A 9 0.42 -13.79 1.23
N ILE A 10 1.40 -14.21 2.04
CA ILE A 10 2.74 -13.60 2.06
C ILE A 10 3.42 -13.69 0.69
N GLN A 11 3.44 -14.88 0.09
CA GLN A 11 4.09 -15.13 -1.20
C GLN A 11 3.47 -14.37 -2.37
N TYR A 12 2.17 -14.11 -2.32
CA TYR A 12 1.49 -13.35 -3.37
C TYR A 12 1.59 -11.83 -3.17
N SER A 13 1.66 -11.35 -1.93
CA SER A 13 1.60 -9.90 -1.63
C SER A 13 2.95 -9.22 -1.36
N TRP A 14 4.04 -9.99 -1.16
CA TRP A 14 5.32 -9.45 -0.64
C TRP A 14 5.86 -8.26 -1.45
N MET A 15 5.85 -8.31 -2.79
CA MET A 15 6.41 -7.25 -3.62
C MET A 15 5.60 -5.95 -3.46
N GLY A 16 4.27 -6.05 -3.53
CA GLY A 16 3.37 -4.92 -3.33
C GLY A 16 3.57 -4.29 -1.95
N LEU A 17 3.68 -5.12 -0.91
CA LEU A 17 3.98 -4.65 0.45
C LEU A 17 5.33 -3.92 0.56
N MET A 18 6.37 -4.45 -0.07
CA MET A 18 7.71 -3.86 -0.05
C MET A 18 7.75 -2.52 -0.80
N VAL A 19 7.12 -2.45 -1.98
CA VAL A 19 7.02 -1.23 -2.77
C VAL A 19 6.19 -0.17 -2.05
N PHE A 20 5.06 -0.55 -1.46
CA PHE A 20 4.19 0.36 -0.71
C PHE A 20 4.91 0.92 0.53
N ALA A 21 5.62 0.08 1.28
CA ALA A 21 6.41 0.51 2.43
C ALA A 21 7.61 1.39 2.05
N MET A 22 8.28 1.10 0.93
CA MET A 22 9.34 1.94 0.38
C MET A 22 8.79 3.30 -0.08
N GLY A 23 7.62 3.32 -0.74
CA GLY A 23 6.93 4.55 -1.11
C GLY A 23 6.61 5.44 0.09
N TRP A 24 6.25 4.83 1.22
CA TRP A 24 6.00 5.54 2.48
C TRP A 24 7.27 6.14 3.06
N ARG A 25 8.35 5.37 3.17
CA ARG A 25 9.65 5.91 3.62
C ARG A 25 10.15 7.03 2.72
N SER A 26 9.95 6.90 1.41
CA SER A 26 10.32 7.91 0.43
C SER A 26 9.53 9.20 0.64
N PHE A 27 8.23 9.09 0.95
CA PHE A 27 7.38 10.21 1.26
C PHE A 27 7.81 10.91 2.56
N THR A 28 8.00 10.15 3.65
CA THR A 28 8.27 10.72 4.96
C THR A 28 9.70 11.24 5.13
N ASN A 29 10.69 10.57 4.55
CA ASN A 29 12.10 10.84 4.87
C ASN A 29 12.78 11.75 3.83
N VAL A 30 12.29 11.75 2.59
CA VAL A 30 12.90 12.50 1.47
C VAL A 30 11.88 13.24 0.61
N ASN A 31 10.65 13.44 1.12
CA ASN A 31 9.57 14.18 0.49
C ASN A 31 9.32 13.73 -0.97
N SER A 32 9.36 12.42 -1.20
CA SER A 32 9.14 11.76 -2.49
C SER A 32 10.09 12.20 -3.63
N ARG A 33 11.21 12.87 -3.31
CA ARG A 33 12.23 13.31 -4.30
C ARG A 33 13.18 12.19 -4.71
N MET A 34 13.40 11.24 -3.82
CA MET A 34 14.28 10.08 -3.99
C MET A 34 13.55 8.82 -3.51
N LEU A 35 14.06 7.65 -3.89
CA LEU A 35 13.54 6.38 -3.37
C LEU A 35 14.34 5.94 -2.14
N TYR A 36 13.69 5.92 -0.99
CA TYR A 36 14.28 5.55 0.30
C TYR A 36 14.06 4.05 0.57
N PHE A 37 14.95 3.20 0.05
CA PHE A 37 14.89 1.76 0.32
C PHE A 37 15.27 1.47 1.77
N ALA A 38 16.37 2.04 2.24
CA ALA A 38 16.87 1.93 3.61
C ALA A 38 17.76 3.16 3.94
N PRO A 39 18.14 3.40 5.21
CA PRO A 39 19.00 4.53 5.57
C PRO A 39 20.34 4.57 4.85
N ASP A 40 20.91 3.41 4.57
CA ASP A 40 22.16 3.20 3.83
C ASP A 40 21.95 3.06 2.31
N LEU A 41 20.70 2.95 1.85
CA LEU A 41 20.33 2.74 0.46
C LEU A 41 19.22 3.68 0.00
N VAL A 42 19.61 4.90 -0.37
CA VAL A 42 18.73 5.88 -1.01
C VAL A 42 19.09 6.00 -2.50
N PHE A 43 18.07 5.97 -3.35
CA PHE A 43 18.19 6.06 -4.81
C PHE A 43 17.82 7.47 -5.29
N ASN A 44 18.82 8.17 -5.81
CA ASN A 44 18.66 9.39 -6.60
C ASN A 44 18.58 9.03 -8.10
N GLU A 45 18.48 10.04 -8.98
CA GLU A 45 18.43 9.84 -10.44
C GLU A 45 19.56 8.97 -10.98
N TYR A 46 20.79 9.26 -10.56
CA TYR A 46 21.96 8.51 -10.98
C TYR A 46 21.85 7.02 -10.60
N ARG A 47 21.48 6.70 -9.35
CA ARG A 47 21.31 5.31 -8.89
C ARG A 47 20.15 4.60 -9.58
N MET A 48 19.09 5.33 -9.92
CA MET A 48 17.97 4.79 -10.70
C MET A 48 18.35 4.40 -12.13
N HIS A 49 19.18 5.19 -12.80
CA HIS A 49 19.74 4.80 -14.10
C HIS A 49 20.71 3.62 -13.97
N LYS A 50 21.60 3.67 -12.97
CA LYS A 50 22.62 2.64 -12.75
C LYS A 50 22.03 1.26 -12.43
N SER A 51 20.86 1.20 -11.79
CA SER A 51 20.20 -0.06 -11.46
C SER A 51 19.62 -0.81 -12.65
N ARG A 52 19.56 -0.18 -13.84
CA ARG A 52 18.84 -0.67 -15.04
C ARG A 52 17.34 -0.85 -14.82
N MET A 53 16.78 -0.27 -13.77
CA MET A 53 15.34 -0.32 -13.44
C MET A 53 14.71 1.08 -13.45
N TYR A 54 15.21 1.98 -14.29
CA TYR A 54 14.82 3.40 -14.27
C TYR A 54 13.30 3.60 -14.38
N SER A 55 12.64 2.94 -15.33
CA SER A 55 11.19 3.07 -15.53
C SER A 55 10.39 2.57 -14.32
N GLN A 56 10.80 1.46 -13.70
CA GLN A 56 10.19 0.94 -12.48
C GLN A 56 10.41 1.90 -11.31
N CYS A 57 11.62 2.43 -11.15
CA CYS A 57 11.95 3.41 -10.12
C CYS A 57 11.13 4.71 -10.29
N VAL A 58 10.88 5.16 -11.52
CA VAL A 58 9.99 6.31 -11.79
C VAL A 58 8.57 6.01 -11.33
N ARG A 59 8.01 4.84 -11.66
CA ARG A 59 6.68 4.42 -11.18
C ARG A 59 6.60 4.34 -9.65
N MET A 60 7.61 3.77 -9.02
CA MET A 60 7.74 3.71 -7.56
C MET A 60 7.80 5.11 -6.93
N ARG A 61 8.46 6.06 -7.59
CA ARG A 61 8.54 7.45 -7.12
C ARG A 61 7.18 8.14 -7.25
N HIS A 62 6.45 7.90 -8.35
CA HIS A 62 5.09 8.40 -8.52
C HIS A 62 4.16 7.90 -7.41
N LEU A 63 4.21 6.62 -7.04
CA LEU A 63 3.45 6.11 -5.88
C LEU A 63 3.76 6.91 -4.60
N SER A 64 5.04 7.18 -4.35
CA SER A 64 5.44 8.01 -3.20
C SER A 64 4.94 9.45 -3.29
N GLN A 65 4.87 10.03 -4.49
CA GLN A 65 4.32 11.38 -4.70
C GLN A 65 2.81 11.43 -4.47
N GLU A 66 2.06 10.41 -4.90
CA GLU A 66 0.62 10.27 -4.63
C GLU A 66 0.33 10.28 -3.13
N PHE A 67 1.19 9.67 -2.31
CA PHE A 67 1.04 9.72 -0.85
C PHE A 67 1.10 11.16 -0.32
N GLY A 68 2.01 11.97 -0.88
CA GLY A 68 2.13 13.39 -0.56
C GLY A 68 0.97 14.23 -1.10
N TRP A 69 0.55 14.02 -2.34
CA TRP A 69 -0.58 14.75 -2.92
C TRP A 69 -1.90 14.47 -2.19
N LEU A 70 -2.12 13.22 -1.80
CA LEU A 70 -3.30 12.80 -1.05
C LEU A 70 -3.17 13.02 0.47
N GLN A 71 -2.01 13.50 0.94
CA GLN A 71 -1.71 13.69 2.36
C GLN A 71 -2.06 12.44 3.18
N ILE A 72 -1.60 11.27 2.72
CA ILE A 72 -1.89 9.99 3.39
C ILE A 72 -1.35 10.02 4.81
N THR A 73 -2.22 9.70 5.75
CA THR A 73 -1.88 9.70 7.18
C THR A 73 -1.28 8.35 7.59
N PRO A 74 -0.52 8.28 8.69
CA PRO A 74 0.05 7.01 9.16
C PRO A 74 -1.02 5.92 9.40
N GLN A 75 -2.18 6.30 9.91
CA GLN A 75 -3.31 5.37 10.15
C GLN A 75 -3.90 4.83 8.85
N GLU A 76 -4.14 5.70 7.86
CA GLU A 76 -4.60 5.28 6.53
C GLU A 76 -3.55 4.36 5.87
N PHE A 77 -2.26 4.72 5.93
CA PHE A 77 -1.17 3.91 5.41
C PHE A 77 -1.12 2.50 6.02
N LEU A 78 -1.20 2.38 7.34
CA LEU A 78 -1.15 1.08 8.02
C LEU A 78 -2.34 0.19 7.64
N CYS A 79 -3.54 0.77 7.56
CA CYS A 79 -4.75 0.06 7.16
C CYS A 79 -4.68 -0.38 5.69
N MET A 80 -4.27 0.52 4.80
CA MET A 80 -4.03 0.22 3.38
C MET A 80 -2.98 -0.89 3.19
N LYS A 81 -1.90 -0.88 3.98
CA LYS A 81 -0.89 -1.93 3.94
C LYS A 81 -1.48 -3.29 4.34
N ALA A 82 -2.39 -3.34 5.30
CA ALA A 82 -3.10 -4.58 5.63
C ALA A 82 -4.04 -5.02 4.49
N LEU A 83 -4.73 -4.08 3.82
CA LEU A 83 -5.56 -4.38 2.66
C LEU A 83 -4.75 -4.92 1.47
N LEU A 84 -3.53 -4.42 1.25
CA LEU A 84 -2.58 -4.98 0.28
C LEU A 84 -2.10 -6.39 0.66
N PHE A 85 -1.90 -6.64 1.95
CA PHE A 85 -1.58 -8.01 2.39
C PHE A 85 -2.70 -8.96 2.00
N PHE A 86 -3.97 -8.55 2.15
CA PHE A 86 -5.13 -9.35 1.78
C PHE A 86 -5.65 -9.10 0.35
N SER A 87 -4.84 -8.66 -0.62
CA SER A 87 -5.34 -8.29 -1.96
C SER A 87 -5.22 -9.36 -3.04
N ILE A 88 -4.27 -10.29 -2.93
CA ILE A 88 -3.98 -11.30 -3.95
C ILE A 88 -4.05 -12.69 -3.31
N ILE A 89 -4.85 -13.57 -3.91
CA ILE A 89 -5.03 -14.97 -3.50
C ILE A 89 -4.83 -15.91 -4.71
N PRO A 90 -4.54 -17.20 -4.47
CA PRO A 90 -4.52 -18.20 -5.53
C PRO A 90 -5.85 -18.28 -6.28
N VAL A 91 -5.79 -18.65 -7.56
CA VAL A 91 -7.00 -18.81 -8.42
C VAL A 91 -7.93 -19.88 -7.85
N ASP A 92 -7.38 -20.94 -7.29
CA ASP A 92 -8.14 -22.04 -6.67
C ASP A 92 -8.71 -21.67 -5.28
N GLY A 93 -8.42 -20.46 -4.80
CA GLY A 93 -8.83 -19.96 -3.48
C GLY A 93 -7.92 -20.42 -2.34
N LEU A 94 -8.29 -20.01 -1.13
CA LEU A 94 -7.62 -20.39 0.12
C LEU A 94 -8.36 -21.53 0.83
N LYS A 95 -7.64 -22.28 1.69
CA LYS A 95 -8.25 -23.37 2.47
C LYS A 95 -9.38 -22.87 3.36
N ASN A 96 -9.22 -21.70 3.98
CA ASN A 96 -10.27 -21.05 4.75
C ASN A 96 -10.67 -19.69 4.14
N GLN A 97 -11.27 -19.73 2.96
CA GLN A 97 -11.72 -18.54 2.22
C GLN A 97 -12.65 -17.65 3.04
N LYS A 98 -13.60 -18.23 3.80
CA LYS A 98 -14.55 -17.46 4.62
C LYS A 98 -13.84 -16.58 5.66
N LEU A 99 -12.83 -17.12 6.34
CA LEU A 99 -12.06 -16.36 7.32
C LEU A 99 -11.21 -15.28 6.65
N PHE A 100 -10.66 -15.54 5.47
CA PHE A 100 -9.96 -14.53 4.68
C PHE A 100 -10.89 -13.36 4.31
N ASP A 101 -12.08 -13.66 3.79
CA ASP A 101 -13.06 -12.65 3.39
C ASP A 101 -13.51 -11.81 4.59
N GLU A 102 -13.70 -12.43 5.76
CA GLU A 102 -14.01 -11.73 7.02
C GLU A 102 -12.88 -10.79 7.44
N LEU A 103 -11.62 -11.25 7.41
CA LEU A 103 -10.46 -10.42 7.75
C LEU A 103 -10.33 -9.23 6.78
N ARG A 104 -10.44 -9.48 5.47
CA ARG A 104 -10.39 -8.42 4.45
C ARG A 104 -11.51 -7.40 4.67
N MET A 105 -12.74 -7.86 4.92
CA MET A 105 -13.89 -7.01 5.19
C MET A 105 -13.70 -6.16 6.45
N ASN A 106 -13.10 -6.72 7.51
CA ASN A 106 -12.81 -5.98 8.73
C ASN A 106 -11.82 -4.83 8.50
N TYR A 107 -10.78 -5.04 7.67
CA TYR A 107 -9.87 -3.95 7.30
C TYR A 107 -10.51 -2.92 6.37
N ILE A 108 -11.43 -3.31 5.51
CA ILE A 108 -12.21 -2.36 4.68
C ILE A 108 -13.04 -1.45 5.59
N LYS A 109 -13.75 -2.02 6.57
CA LYS A 109 -14.53 -1.26 7.56
C LYS A 109 -13.65 -0.39 8.44
N GLU A 110 -12.46 -0.84 8.81
CA GLU A 110 -11.52 -0.02 9.59
C GLU A 110 -11.02 1.18 8.78
N LEU A 111 -10.80 1.02 7.47
CA LEU A 111 -10.42 2.15 6.61
C LEU A 111 -11.54 3.20 6.57
N ASP A 112 -12.79 2.78 6.41
CA ASP A 112 -13.96 3.67 6.50
C ASP A 112 -14.04 4.39 7.84
N ARG A 113 -13.80 3.66 8.95
CA ARG A 113 -13.79 4.23 10.30
C ARG A 113 -12.72 5.31 10.44
N ILE A 114 -11.48 5.03 10.01
CA ILE A 114 -10.36 5.98 10.05
C ILE A 114 -10.69 7.26 9.27
N ILE A 115 -11.31 7.13 8.10
CA ILE A 115 -11.71 8.27 7.27
C ILE A 115 -12.80 9.10 7.97
N ALA A 116 -13.83 8.44 8.51
CA ALA A 116 -14.94 9.09 9.20
C ALA A 116 -14.50 9.82 10.48
N CYS A 117 -13.51 9.29 11.21
CA CYS A 117 -12.96 9.98 12.38
C CYS A 117 -12.36 11.35 12.05
N LYS A 118 -11.82 11.54 10.83
CA LYS A 118 -11.22 12.82 10.39
C LYS A 118 -12.16 13.71 9.59
N ARG A 119 -13.28 13.18 9.07
CA ARG A 119 -14.19 13.89 8.17
C ARG A 119 -15.64 13.65 8.59
N LYS A 120 -16.40 14.72 8.81
CA LYS A 120 -17.81 14.63 9.25
C LYS A 120 -18.82 14.54 8.10
N ASN A 121 -18.42 14.84 6.86
CA ASN A 121 -19.33 14.86 5.70
C ASN A 121 -19.26 13.53 4.91
N PRO A 122 -20.38 12.81 4.75
CA PRO A 122 -20.45 11.53 4.01
C PRO A 122 -19.84 11.59 2.60
N THR A 123 -20.15 12.62 1.80
CA THR A 123 -19.63 12.74 0.43
C THR A 123 -18.11 12.90 0.40
N SER A 124 -17.55 13.60 1.39
CA SER A 124 -16.11 13.76 1.54
C SER A 124 -15.43 12.44 1.96
N CYS A 125 -16.10 11.66 2.81
CA CYS A 125 -15.64 10.33 3.21
C CYS A 125 -15.61 9.37 2.02
N SER A 126 -16.70 9.26 1.25
CA SER A 126 -16.75 8.38 0.07
C SER A 126 -15.69 8.75 -0.97
N ARG A 127 -15.50 10.06 -1.23
CA ARG A 127 -14.45 10.53 -2.15
C ARG A 127 -13.06 10.15 -1.65
N ARG A 128 -12.80 10.31 -0.34
CA ARG A 128 -11.52 9.91 0.25
C ARG A 128 -11.30 8.40 0.12
N PHE A 129 -12.32 7.61 0.43
CA PHE A 129 -12.24 6.15 0.35
C PHE A 129 -11.86 5.73 -1.07
N TYR A 130 -12.57 6.26 -2.08
CA TYR A 130 -12.25 6.02 -3.49
C TYR A 130 -10.82 6.42 -3.88
N GLN A 131 -10.34 7.58 -3.42
CA GLN A 131 -8.95 7.99 -3.67
C GLN A 131 -7.94 7.00 -3.10
N LEU A 132 -8.20 6.47 -1.90
CA LEU A 132 -7.32 5.50 -1.26
C LEU A 132 -7.38 4.13 -1.93
N THR A 133 -8.57 3.64 -2.30
CA THR A 133 -8.67 2.36 -3.02
C THR A 133 -8.06 2.44 -4.41
N LYS A 134 -8.17 3.58 -5.10
CA LYS A 134 -7.48 3.79 -6.38
C LYS A 134 -5.96 3.68 -6.26
N VAL A 135 -5.37 4.14 -5.16
CA VAL A 135 -3.94 3.96 -4.89
C VAL A 135 -3.62 2.47 -4.69
N LEU A 136 -4.45 1.75 -3.92
CA LEU A 136 -4.28 0.30 -3.71
C LEU A 136 -4.31 -0.48 -5.03
N ASP A 137 -5.22 -0.14 -5.95
CA ASP A 137 -5.36 -0.81 -7.26
C ASP A 137 -4.21 -0.50 -8.22
N SER A 138 -3.39 0.52 -7.93
CA SER A 138 -2.26 0.93 -8.76
C SER A 138 -0.92 0.26 -8.39
N VAL A 139 -0.89 -0.47 -7.26
CA VAL A 139 0.28 -1.19 -6.73
C VAL A 139 0.38 -2.58 -7.34
#